data_AF-A0A9P6L121-F1
#
_entry.id   AF-A0A9P6L121-F1
#
_cell.length_a   1.000
_cell.length_b   1.000
_cell.length_c   1.000
_cell.angle_alpha   90.00
_cell.angle_beta   90.00
_cell.angle_gamma   90.00
#
_symmetry.space_group_name_H-M   'P 1'
#
loop_
_entity.id
_entity.type
_entity.pdbx_description
1 polymer ?
#
loop_
_entity_poly.entity_id
_entity_poly.type
_entity_poly.pdbx_seq_one_letter_code
_entity_poly.pdbx_strand_id
1 'polypeptide(L)'
;HLLQRISDNHPDLDIKNMQLSYFIPRFHRPSYGDLCQSKYLFNYARGVGRTHGETIEQSWSNMNLAALSTQEMGPGAWHLSLNDHWSGWNWKKILGMGMGSFVSC
;
A
#
# COMPACT_ATOMS: atom_id res chain seq x y z
N HIS A 1 13.35 10.60 9.87
CA HIS A 1 12.06 11.15 9.38
C HIS A 1 10.92 10.14 9.44
N LEU A 2 10.99 8.95 8.81
CA LEU A 2 9.91 7.94 8.90
C LEU A 2 9.70 7.41 10.33
N LEU A 3 10.76 6.91 10.98
CA LEU A 3 10.65 6.35 12.34
C LEU A 3 10.14 7.37 13.37
N GLN A 4 10.52 8.64 13.18
CA GLN A 4 10.01 9.74 14.00
C GLN A 4 8.49 9.87 13.84
N ARG A 5 8.00 9.92 12.60
CA ARG A 5 6.55 10.01 12.33
C ARG A 5 5.76 8.84 12.89
N ILE A 6 6.30 7.62 12.83
CA ILE A 6 5.66 6.45 13.43
C ILE A 6 5.62 6.63 14.95
N SER A 7 6.72 7.06 15.57
CA SER A 7 6.77 7.30 17.02
C SER A 7 5.79 8.37 17.48
N ASP A 8 5.60 9.42 16.69
CA ASP A 8 4.74 10.54 17.04
C ASP A 8 3.24 10.19 16.90
N ASN A 9 2.88 9.36 15.91
CA ASN A 9 1.47 9.05 15.59
C ASN A 9 0.99 7.69 16.13
N HIS A 10 1.92 6.77 16.42
CA HIS A 10 1.64 5.40 16.87
C HIS A 10 2.54 5.04 18.06
N PRO A 11 2.35 5.68 19.22
CA PRO A 11 3.16 5.43 20.42
C PRO A 11 2.93 4.03 21.01
N ASP A 12 1.87 3.33 20.58
CA ASP A 12 1.55 1.96 20.93
C ASP A 12 2.51 0.92 20.31
N LEU A 13 3.24 1.31 19.26
CA LEU A 13 4.18 0.42 18.58
C LEU A 13 5.56 0.47 19.25
N ASP A 14 6.11 -0.70 19.59
CA ASP A 14 7.49 -0.81 20.05
C ASP A 14 8.48 -0.76 18.87
N ILE A 15 8.71 0.45 18.37
CA ILE A 15 9.57 0.70 17.21
C ILE A 15 11.01 0.28 17.48
N LYS A 16 11.47 0.30 18.74
CA LYS A 16 12.85 -0.05 19.10
C LYS A 16 13.14 -1.54 18.89
N ASN A 17 12.14 -2.40 19.08
CA ASN A 17 12.27 -3.84 18.89
C ASN A 17 11.68 -4.34 17.55
N MET A 18 11.27 -3.44 16.66
CA MET A 18 10.69 -3.80 15.37
C MET A 18 11.76 -4.09 14.31
N GLN A 19 11.63 -5.21 13.59
CA GLN A 19 12.44 -5.48 12.41
C GLN A 19 11.85 -4.82 11.17
N LEU A 20 12.59 -3.86 10.60
CA LEU A 20 12.21 -3.16 9.38
C LEU A 20 12.87 -3.80 8.16
N SER A 21 12.06 -4.08 7.14
CA SER A 21 12.54 -4.51 5.83
C SER A 21 12.16 -3.48 4.78
N TYR A 22 13.06 -3.22 3.85
CA TYR A 22 12.87 -2.28 2.75
C TYR A 22 12.81 -3.04 1.44
N PHE A 23 11.93 -2.59 0.55
CA PHE A 23 11.74 -3.22 -0.75
C PHE A 23 11.52 -2.17 -1.82
N ILE A 24 11.83 -2.54 -3.07
CA ILE A 24 11.53 -1.76 -4.26
C ILE A 24 10.29 -2.37 -4.90
N PRO A 25 9.16 -1.65 -4.92
CA PRO A 25 7.98 -2.06 -5.66
C PRO A 25 8.30 -2.33 -7.15
N ARG A 26 7.57 -3.25 -7.77
CA ARG A 26 7.94 -3.83 -9.08
C ARG A 26 8.07 -2.79 -10.20
N PHE A 27 7.19 -1.80 -10.25
CA PHE A 27 7.16 -0.74 -11.26
C PHE A 27 8.39 0.15 -11.17
N HIS A 28 8.87 0.46 -9.96
CA HIS A 28 10.04 1.31 -9.76
C HIS A 28 11.37 0.59 -10.02
N ARG A 29 11.36 -0.75 -10.12
CA ARG A 29 12.56 -1.57 -10.34
C ARG A 29 13.49 -1.07 -11.45
N PRO A 30 13.02 -0.70 -12.67
CA PRO A 30 13.91 -0.27 -13.76
C PRO A 30 14.70 1.01 -13.47
N SER A 31 14.25 1.83 -12.52
CA SER A 31 14.90 3.08 -12.14
C SER A 31 16.10 2.89 -11.22
N TYR A 32 16.36 1.66 -10.76
CA TYR A 32 17.47 1.33 -9.88
C TYR A 32 18.53 0.46 -10.57
N GLY A 33 19.79 0.59 -10.18
CA GLY A 33 20.87 -0.26 -10.67
C GLY A 33 20.73 -1.73 -10.21
N ASP A 34 21.39 -2.64 -10.92
CA ASP A 34 21.23 -4.11 -10.78
C ASP A 34 21.46 -4.64 -9.35
N LEU A 35 22.38 -4.02 -8.61
CA LEU A 35 22.66 -4.37 -7.21
C LEU A 35 21.46 -4.08 -6.29
N CYS A 36 20.76 -2.96 -6.52
CA CYS A 36 19.57 -2.61 -5.73
C CYS A 36 18.37 -3.46 -6.15
N GLN A 37 18.22 -3.76 -7.44
CA GLN A 37 17.12 -4.57 -7.94
C GLN A 37 17.11 -5.99 -7.37
N SER A 38 18.29 -6.60 -7.19
CA SER A 38 18.42 -7.95 -6.62
C SER A 38 18.24 -7.97 -5.10
N LYS A 39 18.83 -7.00 -4.38
CA LYS A 39 18.79 -6.93 -2.91
C LYS A 39 17.41 -6.59 -2.36
N TYR A 40 16.67 -5.71 -3.04
CA TYR A 40 15.38 -5.19 -2.55
C TYR A 40 14.21 -5.68 -3.39
N LEU A 41 14.35 -6.83 -4.06
CA LEU A 41 13.29 -7.34 -4.91
C LEU A 41 12.07 -7.73 -4.08
N PHE A 42 10.98 -7.00 -4.29
CA PHE A 42 9.73 -7.20 -3.55
C PHE A 42 9.19 -8.64 -3.63
N ASN A 43 9.31 -9.29 -4.79
CA ASN A 43 8.79 -10.66 -5.00
C ASN A 43 9.50 -11.74 -4.15
N TYR A 44 10.72 -11.50 -3.67
CA TYR A 44 11.45 -12.46 -2.81
C TYR A 44 11.27 -12.18 -1.32
N ALA A 45 10.52 -11.14 -0.97
CA ALA A 45 10.26 -10.81 0.41
C ALA A 45 9.33 -11.85 1.06
N ARG A 46 9.69 -12.31 2.26
CA ARG A 46 8.82 -13.21 3.02
C ARG A 46 7.57 -12.45 3.45
N GLY A 47 6.39 -13.04 3.19
CA GLY A 47 5.11 -12.53 3.68
C GLY A 47 4.41 -11.50 2.79
N VAL A 48 4.95 -11.12 1.63
CA VAL A 48 4.29 -10.15 0.74
C VAL A 48 3.20 -10.76 -0.17
N GLY A 49 3.06 -12.08 -0.17
CA GLY A 49 2.19 -12.80 -1.11
C GLY A 49 2.61 -12.62 -2.57
N ARG A 50 1.78 -13.07 -3.52
CA ARG A 50 1.99 -12.82 -4.96
C ARG A 50 1.48 -11.43 -5.34
N THR A 51 2.07 -10.39 -4.73
CA THR A 51 1.73 -8.99 -4.99
C THR A 51 2.92 -8.24 -5.60
N HIS A 52 2.67 -7.06 -6.17
CA HIS A 52 3.70 -6.25 -6.84
C HIS A 52 4.08 -4.98 -6.06
N GLY A 53 3.49 -4.76 -4.89
CA GLY A 53 3.78 -3.60 -4.02
C GLY A 53 3.17 -2.25 -4.48
N GLU A 54 2.79 -2.10 -5.74
CA GLU A 54 2.29 -0.82 -6.30
C GLU A 54 0.84 -0.49 -6.02
N THR A 55 0.07 -1.41 -5.44
CA THR A 55 -1.40 -1.27 -5.39
C THR A 55 -1.84 -0.05 -4.56
N ILE A 56 -0.99 0.42 -3.64
CA ILE A 56 -1.23 1.67 -2.90
C ILE A 56 -1.21 2.88 -3.85
N GLU A 57 -0.28 2.93 -4.81
CA GLU A 57 -0.15 4.01 -5.79
C GLU A 57 -1.21 3.92 -6.89
N GLN A 58 -1.58 2.71 -7.31
CA GLN A 58 -2.66 2.48 -8.28
C GLN A 58 -4.03 3.00 -7.81
N SER A 59 -4.24 3.11 -6.50
CA SER A 59 -5.49 3.67 -5.96
C SER A 59 -5.65 5.15 -6.36
N TRP A 60 -4.56 5.89 -6.56
CA TRP A 60 -4.61 7.31 -6.90
C TRP A 60 -5.34 7.59 -8.22
N SER A 61 -5.14 6.77 -9.25
CA SER A 61 -5.85 6.95 -10.53
C SER A 61 -7.37 6.83 -10.36
N ASN A 62 -7.83 6.00 -9.42
CA ASN A 62 -9.24 5.83 -9.12
C ASN A 62 -9.78 6.96 -8.23
N MET A 63 -8.97 7.46 -7.29
CA MET A 63 -9.37 8.54 -6.39
C MET A 63 -9.39 9.92 -7.07
N ASN A 64 -8.57 10.12 -8.10
CA ASN A 64 -8.59 11.36 -8.88
C ASN A 64 -9.97 11.62 -9.51
N LEU A 65 -10.72 10.57 -9.85
CA LEU A 65 -12.10 10.71 -10.36
C LEU A 65 -13.09 11.16 -9.27
N ALA A 66 -12.84 10.78 -8.01
CA ALA A 66 -13.66 11.18 -6.87
C ALA A 66 -13.36 12.62 -6.39
N ALA A 67 -12.22 13.20 -6.79
CA ALA A 67 -11.85 14.56 -6.38
C ALA A 67 -12.87 15.60 -6.86
N LEU A 68 -13.28 15.54 -8.14
CA LEU A 68 -14.23 16.51 -8.70
C LEU A 68 -15.64 16.35 -8.12
N SER A 69 -16.08 15.11 -7.86
CA SER A 69 -17.42 14.86 -7.32
C SER A 69 -17.55 15.27 -5.85
N THR A 70 -16.45 15.35 -5.12
CA THR A 70 -16.44 15.67 -3.68
C THR A 70 -16.05 17.12 -3.38
N GLN A 71 -15.75 17.93 -4.40
CA GLN A 71 -15.24 19.30 -4.26
C GLN A 71 -16.20 20.25 -3.51
N GLU A 72 -17.49 20.18 -3.81
CA GLU A 72 -18.51 21.06 -3.22
C GLU A 72 -19.15 20.47 -1.95
N MET A 73 -18.67 19.31 -1.50
CA MET A 73 -19.20 18.66 -0.31
C MET A 73 -18.70 19.34 0.96
N GLY A 74 -19.56 19.47 1.96
CA GLY A 74 -19.15 19.92 3.30
C GLY A 74 -18.17 18.91 3.94
N PRO A 75 -17.35 19.32 4.93
CA PRO A 75 -16.23 18.51 5.44
C PRO A 75 -16.60 17.10 5.89
N GLY A 76 -17.75 16.92 6.54
CA GLY A 76 -18.25 15.61 6.97
C GLY A 76 -18.68 14.72 5.79
N ALA A 77 -19.41 15.29 4.84
CA ALA A 77 -19.84 14.57 3.63
C ALA A 77 -18.62 14.19 2.77
N TRP A 78 -17.67 15.10 2.62
CA TRP A 78 -16.40 14.88 1.93
C TRP A 78 -15.63 13.68 2.53
N HIS A 79 -15.42 13.67 3.85
CA HIS A 79 -14.77 12.54 4.53
C HIS A 79 -15.49 11.21 4.32
N LEU A 80 -16.82 11.19 4.49
CA LEU A 80 -17.60 9.96 4.33
C LEU A 80 -17.56 9.44 2.90
N SER A 81 -17.68 10.32 1.90
CA SER A 81 -17.62 9.94 0.50
C SER A 81 -16.27 9.37 0.11
N LEU A 82 -15.15 9.97 0.55
CA LEU A 82 -13.83 9.41 0.28
C LEU A 82 -13.62 8.06 0.98
N ASN A 83 -14.07 7.94 2.24
CA ASN A 83 -13.98 6.67 2.97
C ASN A 83 -14.77 5.53 2.29
N ASP A 84 -15.94 5.84 1.73
CA ASP A 84 -16.72 4.87 0.95
C ASP A 84 -15.99 4.43 -0.32
N HIS A 85 -15.38 5.36 -1.07
CA HIS A 85 -14.58 5.03 -2.25
C HIS A 85 -13.39 4.13 -1.91
N TRP A 86 -12.64 4.43 -0.84
CA TRP A 86 -11.53 3.58 -0.39
C TRP A 86 -12.00 2.21 0.11
N SER A 87 -13.13 2.15 0.81
CA SER A 87 -13.74 0.91 1.27
C SER A 87 -14.16 0.03 0.10
N GLY A 88 -14.83 0.61 -0.91
CA GLY A 88 -15.19 -0.09 -2.15
C GLY A 88 -13.96 -0.57 -2.94
N TRP A 89 -12.89 0.23 -2.99
CA TRP A 89 -11.62 -0.17 -3.58
C TRP A 89 -11.00 -1.36 -2.83
N ASN A 90 -10.99 -1.32 -1.49
CA ASN A 90 -10.52 -2.41 -0.65
C ASN A 90 -11.32 -3.69 -0.86
N TRP A 91 -12.65 -3.59 -0.94
CA TRP A 91 -13.53 -4.71 -1.22
C TRP A 91 -13.23 -5.38 -2.57
N LYS A 92 -13.10 -4.60 -3.65
CA LYS A 92 -12.73 -5.12 -4.97
C LYS A 92 -11.39 -5.86 -4.95
N LYS A 93 -10.41 -5.37 -4.19
CA LYS A 93 -9.13 -6.07 -4.01
C LYS A 93 -9.31 -7.40 -3.29
N ILE A 94 -10.10 -7.44 -2.21
CA ILE A 94 -10.39 -8.68 -1.48
C ILE A 94 -11.02 -9.72 -2.42
N LEU A 95 -11.98 -9.31 -3.25
CA LEU A 95 -12.58 -10.20 -4.25
C LEU A 95 -11.57 -10.69 -5.31
N GLY A 96 -10.65 -9.83 -5.74
CA GLY A 96 -9.60 -10.17 -6.72
C GLY A 96 -8.46 -11.00 -6.14
N MET A 97 -8.24 -10.95 -4.83
CA MET A 97 -7.37 -11.86 -4.09
C MET A 97 -8.08 -13.20 -3.93
N GLY A 98 -8.15 -13.97 -5.03
CA GLY A 98 -8.72 -15.32 -4.99
C GLY A 98 -8.04 -16.21 -3.95
N MET A 99 -8.66 -17.36 -3.62
CA MET A 99 -8.06 -18.43 -2.82
C MET A 99 -6.79 -18.95 -3.52
N GLY A 100 -5.67 -18.25 -3.34
CA GLY A 100 -4.39 -18.66 -3.86
C GLY A 100 -3.96 -19.90 -3.10
N SER A 101 -4.03 -21.06 -3.77
CA SER A 101 -3.50 -22.33 -3.32
C SER A 101 -2.19 -22.12 -2.57
N PHE A 102 -2.20 -22.51 -1.29
CA PHE A 102 -1.00 -22.86 -0.56
C PHE A 102 -0.30 -23.97 -1.36
N VAL A 103 0.56 -23.60 -2.30
CA VAL A 103 1.59 -24.52 -2.77
C VAL A 103 2.59 -24.57 -1.63
N SER A 104 2.31 -25.48 -0.69
CA SER A 104 3.34 -26.03 0.18
C SER A 104 4.44 -26.59 -0.72
N CYS A 105 5.69 -26.41 -0.26
CA CYS A 105 6.90 -27.00 -0.84
C CYS A 105 6.71 -28.43 -1.35
#